data_AF-A0A934BXG2-F1
#
_entry.id   AF-A0A934BXG2-F1
#
_cell.length_a   1.000
_cell.length_b   1.000
_cell.length_c   1.000
_cell.angle_alpha   90.00
_cell.angle_beta   90.00
_cell.angle_gamma   90.00
#
_symmetry.space_group_name_H-M   'P 1'
#
loop_
_entity.id
_entity.type
_entity.pdbx_description
1 polymer ?
#
loop_
_entity_poly.entity_id
_entity_poly.type
_entity_poly.pdbx_seq_one_letter_code
_entity_poly.pdbx_strand_id
1 'polypeptide(L)' 'RFFLYNEVGELILARLSSAGYEELGRTRLLEPTNRAGNRPVHWSHPSFAGRCVFVRNDHELLCADLAAR' A
#
# COMPACT_ATOMS: atom_id res chain seq x y z
N ARG A 1 11.76 -6.43 -7.69
CA ARG A 1 10.35 -6.45 -7.25
C ARG A 1 10.13 -5.19 -6.43
N PHE A 2 8.95 -4.60 -6.53
CA PHE A 2 8.65 -3.33 -5.89
C PHE A 2 7.34 -3.47 -5.12
N PHE A 3 7.29 -2.85 -3.94
CA PHE A 3 6.06 -2.63 -3.21
C PHE A 3 5.52 -1.26 -3.60
N LEU A 4 4.27 -1.23 -4.04
CA LEU A 4 3.54 -0.01 -4.35
C LEU A 4 2.37 0.07 -3.38
N TYR A 5 2.09 1.27 -2.87
CA TYR A 5 0.92 1.50 -2.04
C TYR A 5 0.07 2.58 -2.70
N ASN A 6 -1.20 2.29 -2.93
CA ASN A 6 -2.08 3.18 -3.68
C ASN A 6 -2.97 4.03 -2.78
N GLU A 7 -3.70 4.96 -3.40
CA GLU A 7 -4.59 5.90 -2.71
C GLU A 7 -5.85 5.25 -2.12
N VAL A 8 -6.11 3.97 -2.38
CA VAL A 8 -7.30 3.26 -1.84
C VAL A 8 -6.95 2.28 -0.71
N GLY A 9 -5.69 2.29 -0.25
CA GLY A 9 -5.22 1.54 0.91
C GLY A 9 -4.74 0.12 0.60
N GLU A 10 -4.33 -0.13 -0.64
CA GLU A 10 -3.83 -1.43 -1.09
C GLU A 10 -2.31 -1.45 -1.21
N LEU A 11 -1.71 -2.54 -0.75
CA LEU A 11 -0.32 -2.89 -1.01
C LEU A 11 -0.26 -3.83 -2.21
N ILE A 12 0.55 -3.46 -3.20
CA ILE A 12 0.72 -4.17 -4.46
C ILE A 12 2.18 -4.59 -4.58
N LEU A 13 2.42 -5.87 -4.86
CA LEU A 13 3.72 -6.39 -5.25
C LEU A 13 3.79 -6.43 -6.78
N ALA A 14 4.79 -5.76 -7.35
CA ALA A 14 4.93 -5.66 -8.80
C ALA A 14 6.36 -5.89 -9.29
N ARG A 15 6.48 -6.23 -10.58
CA ARG A 15 7.71 -6.08 -11.35
C ARG A 15 7.58 -4.84 -12.22
N LEU A 16 8.55 -3.94 -12.10
CA LEU A 16 8.66 -2.76 -12.96
C LEU A 16 9.86 -2.97 -13.88
N SER A 17 9.68 -2.69 -15.17
CA SER A 17 10.73 -2.74 -16.19
C SER A 17 10.50 -1.65 -17.23
N SER A 18 11.45 -1.44 -18.13
CA SER A 18 11.26 -0.54 -19.28
C SER A 18 10.14 -1.00 -20.21
N ALA A 19 9.78 -2.29 -20.20
CA ALA A 19 8.66 -2.83 -20.96
C ALA A 19 7.30 -2.53 -20.30
N GLY A 20 7.28 -2.16 -19.02
CA GLY A 20 6.07 -1.77 -18.30
C GLY A 20 5.92 -2.39 -16.91
N TYR A 21 4.66 -2.44 -16.48
CA TYR A 21 4.18 -2.88 -15.17
C TYR A 21 3.60 -4.30 -15.24
N GLU A 22 4.04 -5.18 -14.34
CA GLU A 22 3.47 -6.51 -14.11
C GLU A 22 3.08 -6.63 -12.64
N GLU A 23 1.79 -6.82 -12.37
CA GLU A 23 1.26 -7.09 -11.03
C GLU A 23 1.51 -8.54 -10.63
N LEU A 24 2.15 -8.76 -9.48
CA LEU A 24 2.40 -10.08 -8.93
C LEU A 24 1.41 -10.45 -7.81
N GLY A 25 0.81 -9.45 -7.17
CA GLY A 25 -0.21 -9.64 -6.15
C GLY A 25 -0.64 -8.32 -5.51
N ARG A 26 -1.83 -8.34 -4.89
CA ARG A 26 -2.47 -7.19 -4.26
C ARG A 26 -3.18 -7.63 -2.99
N THR A 27 -3.07 -6.81 -1.95
CA THR A 27 -3.85 -6.97 -0.72
C THR A 27 -4.30 -5.62 -0.20
N ARG A 28 -5.50 -5.55 0.36
CA ARG A 28 -5.99 -4.35 1.02
C ARG A 28 -5.53 -4.35 2.47
N LEU A 29 -4.80 -3.30 2.87
CA LEU A 29 -4.32 -3.17 4.25
C LEU A 29 -5.23 -2.27 5.07
N LEU A 30 -5.69 -1.15 4.49
CA LEU A 30 -6.56 -0.20 5.19
C LEU A 30 -7.71 0.28 4.31
N GLU A 31 -8.81 0.60 4.96
CA GLU A 31 -9.88 1.38 4.34
C GLU A 31 -9.49 2.86 4.31
N PRO A 32 -9.79 3.58 3.21
CA PRO A 32 -9.61 5.03 3.14
C PRO A 32 -10.60 5.75 4.05
N THR A 33 -10.09 6.64 4.89
CA THR A 33 -10.92 7.48 5.80
C THR A 33 -11.12 8.90 5.28
N ASN A 34 -10.37 9.31 4.25
CA ASN A 34 -10.40 10.66 3.71
C ASN A 34 -11.11 10.73 2.35
N ARG A 35 -11.27 11.94 1.82
CA ARG A 35 -11.90 12.19 0.52
C ARG A 35 -11.07 13.15 -0.34
N ALA A 36 -11.06 12.90 -1.65
CA ALA A 36 -10.61 13.82 -2.68
C ALA A 36 -11.74 14.02 -3.69
N GLY A 37 -12.51 15.11 -3.52
CA GLY A 37 -13.80 15.28 -4.20
C GLY A 37 -14.77 14.15 -3.81
N ASN A 38 -15.31 13.45 -4.80
CA ASN A 38 -16.27 12.35 -4.58
C ASN A 38 -15.60 10.97 -4.39
N ARG A 39 -14.25 10.89 -4.36
CA ARG A 39 -13.53 9.62 -4.22
C ARG A 39 -13.02 9.43 -2.79
N PRO A 40 -13.22 8.25 -2.17
CA PRO A 40 -12.54 7.90 -0.93
C PRO A 40 -11.05 7.72 -1.20
N VAL A 41 -10.20 8.26 -0.32
CA VAL A 41 -8.74 8.25 -0.47
C VAL A 41 -8.02 8.10 0.85
N HIS A 42 -6.84 7.51 0.78
CA HIS A 42 -5.94 7.26 1.89
C HIS A 42 -4.75 8.23 1.79
N TRP A 43 -4.81 9.35 2.51
CA TRP A 43 -3.81 10.43 2.47
C TRP A 43 -2.62 10.23 3.42
N SER A 44 -2.20 8.99 3.62
CA SER A 44 -1.01 8.69 4.43
C SER A 44 -0.02 7.87 3.61
N HIS A 45 1.20 8.38 3.46
CA HIS A 45 2.28 7.66 2.79
C HIS A 45 2.71 6.45 3.63
N PRO A 46 2.93 5.27 3.03
CA PRO A 46 3.46 4.11 3.77
C PRO A 46 4.88 4.38 4.25
N SER A 47 5.27 3.78 5.37
CA SER A 47 6.67 3.71 5.78
C SER A 47 7.16 2.27 5.69
N PHE A 48 8.37 2.07 5.16
CA PHE A 48 8.99 0.76 5.04
C PHE A 48 10.22 0.71 5.93
N ALA A 49 10.21 -0.18 6.93
CA ALA A 49 11.32 -0.35 7.86
C ALA A 49 11.34 -1.77 8.43
N GLY A 50 12.52 -2.35 8.64
CA GLY A 50 12.65 -3.64 9.35
C GLY A 50 11.94 -4.82 8.67
N ARG A 51 11.80 -4.81 7.34
CA ARG A 51 10.97 -5.77 6.56
C ARG A 51 9.48 -5.71 6.86
N CYS A 52 9.00 -4.60 7.39
CA CYS A 52 7.58 -4.33 7.55
C CYS A 52 7.16 -3.14 6.68
N VAL A 53 5.86 -3.08 6.39
CA VAL A 53 5.18 -1.86 5.95
C VAL A 53 4.30 -1.34 7.08
N PHE A 54 4.41 -0.05 7.34
CA PHE A 54 3.60 0.68 8.31
C PHE A 54 2.68 1.63 7.55
N VAL A 55 1.39 1.51 7.80
CA VAL A 55 0.34 2.35 7.18
C VAL A 55 -0.64 2.81 8.24
N ARG A 56 -1.21 4.00 8.08
CA ARG A 56 -2.22 4.51 9.01
C ARG A 56 -3.36 5.18 8.26
N ASN A 57 -4.54 5.16 8.86
CA ASN A 57 -5.64 6.05 8.53
C ASN A 57 -6.06 6.81 9.81
N ASP A 58 -7.27 7.37 9.84
CA ASP A 58 -7.75 8.13 11.00
C ASP A 58 -8.35 7.25 12.11
N HIS A 59 -8.40 5.93 11.91
CA HIS A 59 -8.93 4.96 12.86
C HIS A 59 -7.86 4.04 13.44
N GLU A 60 -6.84 3.69 12.65
CA GLU A 60 -5.86 2.68 13.01
C GLU A 60 -4.47 2.93 12.40
N LEU A 61 -3.46 2.33 13.04
CA LEU A 61 -2.09 2.20 12.56
C LEU A 61 -1.79 0.71 12.45
N LEU A 62 -1.39 0.26 11.26
CA LEU A 62 -1.13 -1.14 10.96
C LEU A 62 0.34 -1.34 10.59
N CYS A 63 0.91 -2.44 11.09
CA CYS A 63 2.22 -2.95 10.71
C CYS A 63 2.03 -4.34 10.09
N ALA A 64 2.39 -4.50 8.82
CA ALA A 64 2.37 -5.79 8.13
C ALA A 64 3.80 -6.27 7.84
N ASP A 65 4.06 -7.53 8.18
CA ASP A 65 5.31 -8.21 7.85
C ASP A 65 5.39 -8.49 6.34
N LEU A 66 6.52 -8.14 5.72
CA LEU A 66 6.82 -8.38 4.31
C LEU A 66 7.78 -9.56 4.11
N ALA A 67 8.18 -10.25 5.17
CA ALA A 67 8.99 -11.44 5.08
C ALA A 67 8.21 -12.56 4.39
N ALA A 68 8.62 -12.91 3.18
CA ALA A 68 8.24 -14.17 2.57
C ALA A 68 9.01 -15.32 3.25
N ARG A 69 8.35 -16.46 3.47
CA ARG A 69 9.00 -17.74 3.74
C ARG A 69 9.20 -18.50 2.44
#